data_AF-A0A8T1V8G0-F1
#
_entry.id   AF-A0A8T1V8G0-F1
#
_cell.length_a   1.000
_cell.length_b   1.000
_cell.length_c   1.000
_cell.angle_alpha   90.00
_cell.angle_beta   90.00
_cell.angle_gamma   90.00
#
_symmetry.space_group_name_H-M   'P 1'
#
loop_
_entity.id
_entity.type
_entity.pdbx_description
1 polymer ?
#
loop_
_entity_poly.entity_id
_entity_poly.type
_entity_poly.pdbx_seq_one_letter_code
_entity_poly.pdbx_strand_id
1 'polypeptide(L)'
;MKQMTRFLGQREAQLLDEQLMSSTHGFSIDQLMELAGLSVAAAIGKQYPNAVSVSETQGSGREFRRVLVVAGPGNNGGDALVAARHLVHFGYSPSILYPKRSSKPLFQGLVTQCEQLKIPFIEQIQDASTVDTAYDLILDGIFGFSFSGSIRPPFNLVVGTLQQCRTPIVSIDIPSGWHVENGGFAINLIEFAL
;
A
#
# COMPACT_ATOMS: atom_id res chain seq x y z
N MET A 1 27.50 16.11 4.07
CA MET A 1 26.37 16.97 3.64
C MET A 1 25.14 16.08 3.54
N LYS A 2 24.01 16.44 4.18
CA LYS A 2 22.74 15.75 3.95
C LYS A 2 22.33 16.04 2.50
N GLN A 3 22.30 15.03 1.64
CA GLN A 3 21.70 15.18 0.31
C GLN A 3 20.24 15.57 0.51
N MET A 4 19.79 16.67 -0.08
CA MET A 4 18.37 17.00 -0.11
C MET A 4 17.67 16.03 -1.05
N THR A 5 16.60 15.40 -0.56
CA THR A 5 15.73 14.57 -1.38
C THR A 5 15.05 15.43 -2.44
N ARG A 6 15.05 14.96 -3.69
CA ARG A 6 14.40 15.63 -4.83
C ARG A 6 13.07 14.95 -5.12
N PHE A 7 12.03 15.74 -5.42
CA PHE A 7 10.75 15.24 -5.95
C PHE A 7 10.86 15.03 -7.46
N LEU A 8 10.33 13.91 -7.96
CA LEU A 8 10.34 13.55 -9.37
C LEU A 8 8.98 13.83 -10.01
N GLY A 9 8.98 14.32 -11.25
CA GLY A 9 7.77 14.33 -12.08
C GLY A 9 7.39 12.93 -12.57
N GLN A 10 6.17 12.76 -13.10
CA GLN A 10 5.66 11.45 -13.52
C GLN A 10 6.58 10.79 -14.56
N ARG A 11 7.02 11.58 -15.56
CA ARG A 11 7.88 11.08 -16.63
C ARG A 11 9.27 10.71 -16.12
N GLU A 12 9.79 11.43 -15.14
CA GLU A 12 11.12 11.17 -14.57
C GLU A 12 11.12 9.87 -13.75
N ALA A 13 10.06 9.62 -12.97
CA ALA A 13 9.88 8.38 -12.23
C ALA A 13 9.79 7.17 -13.19
N GLN A 14 9.02 7.29 -14.29
CA GLN A 14 8.96 6.24 -15.32
C GLN A 14 10.32 5.92 -15.94
N LEU A 15 11.10 6.96 -16.27
CA LEU A 15 12.43 6.77 -16.87
C LEU A 15 13.41 6.12 -15.89
N LEU A 16 13.30 6.44 -14.58
CA LEU A 16 14.12 5.80 -13.56
C LEU A 16 13.81 4.29 -13.45
N ASP A 17 12.53 3.91 -13.43
CA ASP A 17 12.09 2.52 -13.43
C ASP A 17 12.60 1.77 -14.68
N GLU A 18 12.44 2.36 -15.87
CA GLU A 18 12.95 1.81 -17.13
C GLU A 18 14.49 1.62 -17.08
N GLN A 19 15.21 2.58 -16.49
CA GLN A 19 16.66 2.51 -16.35
C GLN A 19 17.11 1.41 -15.38
N LEU A 20 16.45 1.25 -14.23
CA LEU A 20 16.75 0.21 -13.24
C LEU A 20 16.53 -1.19 -13.79
N MET A 21 15.49 -1.37 -14.61
CA MET A 21 15.15 -2.67 -15.22
C MET A 21 15.86 -2.91 -16.56
N SER A 22 16.62 -1.94 -17.07
CA SER A 22 17.41 -2.10 -18.29
C SER A 22 18.55 -3.12 -18.11
N SER A 23 19.10 -3.63 -19.22
CA SER A 23 20.25 -4.52 -19.20
C SER A 23 21.50 -3.92 -18.54
N THR A 24 21.55 -2.59 -18.39
CA THR A 24 22.66 -1.88 -17.74
C THR A 24 22.67 -2.10 -16.23
N HIS A 25 21.50 -2.11 -15.57
CA HIS A 25 21.39 -2.27 -14.11
C HIS A 25 20.86 -3.65 -13.73
N GLY A 26 20.00 -4.25 -14.55
CA GLY A 26 19.62 -5.65 -14.48
C GLY A 26 18.69 -6.02 -13.33
N PHE A 27 18.04 -5.06 -12.67
CA PHE A 27 17.05 -5.38 -11.65
C PHE A 27 15.80 -5.96 -12.28
N SER A 28 15.30 -7.04 -11.70
CA SER A 28 14.01 -7.58 -12.10
C SER A 28 12.88 -6.92 -11.29
N ILE A 29 11.68 -6.93 -11.87
CA ILE A 29 10.49 -6.31 -11.25
C ILE A 29 10.15 -6.93 -9.89
N ASP A 30 10.34 -8.24 -9.73
CA ASP A 30 10.09 -8.95 -8.48
C ASP A 30 11.08 -8.56 -7.38
N GLN A 31 12.34 -8.30 -7.71
CA GLN A 31 13.35 -7.79 -6.76
C GLN A 31 12.97 -6.41 -6.25
N LEU A 32 12.65 -5.48 -7.16
CA LEU A 32 12.28 -4.12 -6.79
C LEU A 32 10.97 -4.10 -5.97
N MET A 33 9.97 -4.87 -6.39
CA MET A 33 8.68 -5.02 -5.71
C MET A 33 8.82 -5.63 -4.31
N GLU A 34 9.69 -6.63 -4.14
CA GLU A 34 9.97 -7.23 -2.82
C GLU A 34 10.55 -6.19 -1.85
N LEU A 35 11.50 -5.38 -2.32
CA LEU A 35 12.13 -4.33 -1.53
C LEU A 35 11.16 -3.18 -1.23
N ALA A 36 10.34 -2.77 -2.21
CA ALA A 36 9.33 -1.74 -2.04
C ALA A 36 8.29 -2.16 -0.98
N GLY A 37 7.66 -3.32 -1.13
CA GLY A 37 6.68 -3.80 -0.18
C GLY A 37 7.25 -4.07 1.23
N LEU A 38 8.49 -4.56 1.34
CA LEU A 38 9.19 -4.65 2.63
C LEU A 38 9.38 -3.26 3.26
N SER A 39 9.76 -2.26 2.46
CA SER A 39 9.98 -0.89 2.94
C SER A 39 8.67 -0.26 3.41
N VAL A 40 7.57 -0.49 2.71
CA VAL A 40 6.21 -0.11 3.13
C VAL A 40 5.85 -0.74 4.48
N ALA A 41 6.02 -2.05 4.62
CA ALA A 41 5.74 -2.75 5.87
C ALA A 41 6.61 -2.24 7.02
N ALA A 42 7.89 -1.90 6.77
CA ALA A 42 8.79 -1.36 7.77
C ALA A 42 8.41 0.06 8.20
N ALA A 43 7.98 0.90 7.26
CA ALA A 43 7.44 2.23 7.55
C ALA A 43 6.19 2.15 8.44
N ILE A 44 5.26 1.25 8.11
CA ILE A 44 4.09 0.96 8.95
C ILE A 44 4.53 0.48 10.35
N GLY A 45 5.46 -0.49 10.39
CA GLY A 45 6.07 -1.01 11.61
C GLY A 45 6.57 0.06 12.58
N LYS A 46 7.16 1.12 12.02
CA LYS A 46 7.74 2.24 12.77
C LYS A 46 6.70 3.27 13.19
N GLN A 47 5.76 3.61 12.32
CA GLN A 47 4.83 4.72 12.54
C GLN A 47 3.54 4.31 13.26
N TYR A 48 3.11 3.06 13.08
CA TYR A 48 1.82 2.55 13.56
C TYR A 48 2.01 1.27 14.40
N PRO A 49 2.61 1.35 15.59
CA PRO A 49 2.97 0.17 16.37
C PRO A 49 1.77 -0.73 16.72
N ASN A 50 1.97 -2.05 16.63
CA ASN A 50 0.94 -3.07 16.85
C ASN A 50 0.91 -3.66 18.27
N ALA A 51 1.43 -2.92 19.25
CA ALA A 51 1.50 -3.25 20.68
C ALA A 51 2.36 -4.45 21.13
N VAL A 52 2.88 -5.29 20.22
CA VAL A 52 3.82 -6.39 20.61
C VAL A 52 5.19 -5.85 21.05
N SER A 53 5.54 -4.62 20.64
CA SER A 53 6.86 -4.00 20.85
C SER A 53 6.94 -3.00 22.02
N VAL A 54 5.85 -2.76 22.76
CA VAL A 54 5.83 -1.77 23.85
C VAL A 54 6.01 -2.46 25.19
N SER A 55 7.25 -2.42 25.69
CA SER A 55 7.57 -2.65 27.11
C SER A 55 6.69 -1.75 27.99
N GLU A 56 6.22 -2.31 29.11
CA GLU A 56 5.21 -1.87 30.10
C GLU A 56 5.26 -0.43 30.66
N THR A 57 6.08 0.47 30.10
CA THR A 57 6.18 1.86 30.54
C THR A 57 5.65 2.82 29.47
N GLN A 58 4.49 3.41 29.78
CA GLN A 58 3.86 4.60 29.20
C GLN A 58 2.74 4.36 28.17
N GLY A 59 1.50 4.33 28.69
CA GLY A 59 0.34 4.92 28.03
C GLY A 59 -0.51 4.00 27.14
N SER A 60 -1.83 4.14 27.26
CA SER A 60 -2.87 3.52 26.43
C SER A 60 -2.84 4.03 24.97
N GLY A 61 -1.77 3.71 24.24
CA GLY A 61 -1.67 3.99 22.81
C GLY A 61 -2.69 3.18 22.02
N ARG A 62 -3.26 3.75 20.95
CA ARG A 62 -4.11 3.01 20.00
C ARG A 62 -3.26 1.94 19.31
N GLU A 63 -3.69 0.69 19.36
CA GLU A 63 -3.02 -0.42 18.67
C GLU A 63 -3.42 -0.46 17.20
N PHE A 64 -2.45 -0.61 16.29
CA PHE A 64 -2.69 -0.65 14.84
C PHE A 64 -2.58 -2.06 14.27
N ARG A 65 -3.23 -3.04 14.89
CA ARG A 65 -3.01 -4.45 14.54
C ARG A 65 -3.74 -4.88 13.27
N ARG A 66 -5.01 -4.47 13.08
CA ARG A 66 -5.85 -4.93 11.96
C ARG A 66 -5.66 -4.00 10.76
N VAL A 67 -5.10 -4.52 9.68
CA VAL A 67 -4.75 -3.70 8.50
C VAL A 67 -5.61 -4.10 7.31
N LEU A 68 -6.38 -3.17 6.74
CA LEU A 68 -7.01 -3.37 5.45
C LEU A 68 -6.02 -3.03 4.34
N VAL A 69 -5.57 -4.02 3.59
CA VAL A 69 -4.71 -3.82 2.42
C VAL A 69 -5.58 -3.78 1.16
N VAL A 70 -5.56 -2.67 0.44
CA VAL A 70 -6.32 -2.50 -0.81
C VAL A 70 -5.36 -2.52 -1.99
N ALA A 71 -5.39 -3.61 -2.75
CA ALA A 71 -4.47 -3.83 -3.87
C ALA A 71 -5.11 -3.48 -5.21
N GLY A 72 -4.40 -2.69 -6.01
CA GLY A 72 -4.76 -2.36 -7.38
C GLY A 72 -4.29 -3.38 -8.41
N PRO A 73 -4.64 -3.19 -9.69
CA PRO A 73 -4.41 -4.20 -10.73
C PRO A 73 -2.97 -4.24 -11.27
N GLY A 74 -2.10 -3.31 -10.87
CA GLY A 74 -0.75 -3.12 -11.39
C GLY A 74 0.34 -3.27 -10.33
N ASN A 75 1.50 -2.67 -10.57
CA ASN A 75 2.68 -2.80 -9.70
C ASN A 75 2.41 -2.36 -8.26
N ASN A 76 1.71 -1.23 -8.06
CA ASN A 76 1.36 -0.75 -6.71
C ASN A 76 0.54 -1.78 -5.90
N GLY A 77 -0.31 -2.55 -6.60
CA GLY A 77 -1.03 -3.66 -5.97
C GLY A 77 -0.12 -4.84 -5.64
N GLY A 78 0.91 -5.10 -6.44
CA GLY A 78 1.96 -6.05 -6.12
C GLY A 78 2.76 -5.65 -4.89
N ASP A 79 3.14 -4.37 -4.79
CA ASP A 79 3.82 -3.81 -3.61
C ASP A 79 2.97 -3.96 -2.35
N ALA A 80 1.65 -3.71 -2.45
CA ALA A 80 0.70 -3.96 -1.37
C ALA A 80 0.60 -5.43 -0.96
N LEU A 81 0.63 -6.38 -1.91
CA LEU A 81 0.62 -7.81 -1.58
C LEU A 81 1.92 -8.24 -0.87
N VAL A 82 3.07 -7.74 -1.32
CA VAL A 82 4.36 -7.94 -0.64
C VAL A 82 4.32 -7.35 0.77
N ALA A 83 3.83 -6.12 0.92
CA ALA A 83 3.67 -5.46 2.20
C ALA A 83 2.76 -6.25 3.14
N ALA A 84 1.61 -6.76 2.65
CA ALA A 84 0.71 -7.60 3.42
C ALA A 84 1.41 -8.84 3.99
N ARG A 85 2.25 -9.52 3.20
CA ARG A 85 3.05 -10.65 3.68
C ARG A 85 4.03 -10.23 4.79
N HIS A 86 4.79 -9.16 4.60
CA HIS A 86 5.74 -8.69 5.62
C HIS A 86 5.04 -8.21 6.90
N LEU A 87 3.87 -7.58 6.78
CA LEU A 87 3.07 -7.15 7.92
C LEU A 87 2.68 -8.34 8.83
N VAL A 88 2.38 -9.52 8.27
CA VAL A 88 2.18 -10.74 9.08
C VAL A 88 3.42 -11.05 9.92
N HIS A 89 4.61 -11.02 9.32
CA HIS A 89 5.86 -11.28 10.01
C HIS A 89 6.20 -10.21 11.06
N PHE A 90 5.67 -8.99 10.89
CA PHE A 90 5.84 -7.90 11.84
C PHE A 90 4.80 -7.88 12.97
N GLY A 91 3.89 -8.87 13.01
CA GLY A 91 2.89 -9.02 14.09
C GLY A 91 1.55 -8.35 13.82
N TYR A 92 1.31 -7.84 12.61
CA TYR A 92 0.02 -7.31 12.19
C TYR A 92 -0.93 -8.43 11.75
N SER A 93 -2.19 -8.07 11.53
CA SER A 93 -3.26 -8.95 11.07
C SER A 93 -3.92 -8.32 9.83
N PRO A 94 -3.31 -8.47 8.64
CA PRO A 94 -3.84 -7.89 7.41
C PRO A 94 -5.04 -8.67 6.87
N SER A 95 -5.94 -7.96 6.19
CA SER A 95 -6.95 -8.51 5.26
C SER A 95 -6.77 -7.83 3.91
N ILE A 96 -6.87 -8.58 2.81
CA ILE A 96 -6.63 -8.06 1.46
C ILE A 96 -7.94 -7.89 0.70
N LEU A 97 -8.22 -6.68 0.22
CA LEU A 97 -9.18 -6.41 -0.84
C LEU A 97 -8.42 -6.31 -2.17
N TYR A 98 -8.62 -7.26 -3.08
CA TYR A 98 -7.98 -7.25 -4.41
C TYR A 98 -9.01 -7.40 -5.54
N PRO A 99 -9.77 -6.34 -5.88
CA PRO A 99 -10.96 -6.43 -6.73
C PRO A 99 -10.69 -6.84 -8.17
N LYS A 100 -9.51 -6.51 -8.70
CA LYS A 100 -9.10 -6.84 -10.07
C LYS A 100 -7.71 -7.46 -10.08
N ARG A 101 -7.68 -8.79 -10.00
CA ARG A 101 -6.43 -9.56 -9.97
C ARG A 101 -5.76 -9.59 -11.35
N SER A 102 -4.46 -9.35 -11.38
CA SER A 102 -3.65 -9.54 -12.59
C SER A 102 -3.47 -11.03 -12.88
N SER A 103 -3.56 -11.41 -14.16
CA SER A 103 -3.31 -12.79 -14.61
C SER A 103 -1.84 -13.10 -14.84
N LYS A 104 -0.93 -12.14 -14.67
CA LYS A 104 0.51 -12.37 -14.86
C LYS A 104 1.05 -13.26 -13.74
N PRO A 105 1.97 -14.21 -14.03
CA PRO A 105 2.49 -15.17 -13.06
C PRO A 105 3.04 -14.56 -11.78
N LEU A 106 3.71 -13.39 -11.87
CA LEU A 106 4.22 -12.65 -10.71
C LEU A 106 3.15 -12.42 -9.64
N PHE A 107 2.01 -11.84 -10.04
CA PHE A 107 0.93 -11.50 -9.10
C PHE A 107 0.18 -12.74 -8.60
N GLN A 108 0.05 -13.78 -9.44
CA GLN A 108 -0.49 -15.07 -8.99
C GLN A 108 0.38 -15.68 -7.90
N GLY A 109 1.71 -15.62 -8.06
CA GLY A 109 2.67 -16.06 -7.05
C GLY A 109 2.53 -15.28 -5.74
N LEU A 110 2.41 -13.94 -5.81
CA LEU A 110 2.18 -13.09 -4.64
C LEU A 110 0.88 -13.42 -3.91
N VAL A 111 -0.21 -13.65 -4.65
CA VAL A 111 -1.50 -14.10 -4.09
C VAL A 111 -1.32 -15.44 -3.37
N THR A 112 -0.68 -16.42 -4.01
CA THR A 112 -0.42 -17.73 -3.39
C THR A 112 0.41 -17.58 -2.10
N GLN A 113 1.43 -16.72 -2.08
CA GLN A 113 2.22 -16.46 -0.87
C GLN A 113 1.37 -15.90 0.28
N CYS A 114 0.48 -14.94 -0.02
CA CYS A 114 -0.45 -14.38 0.97
C CYS A 114 -1.42 -15.44 1.51
N GLU A 115 -1.95 -16.30 0.62
CA GLU A 115 -2.84 -17.40 0.99
C GLU A 115 -2.13 -18.47 1.84
N GLN A 116 -0.86 -18.77 1.58
CA GLN A 116 -0.06 -19.68 2.41
C GLN A 116 0.12 -19.15 3.83
N LEU A 117 0.25 -17.83 3.99
CA LEU A 117 0.28 -17.14 5.28
C LEU A 117 -1.12 -16.94 5.91
N LYS A 118 -2.17 -17.50 5.30
CA LYS A 118 -3.56 -17.43 5.77
C LYS A 118 -4.10 -16.00 5.87
N ILE A 119 -3.59 -15.09 5.05
CA ILE A 119 -4.15 -13.74 4.94
C ILE A 119 -5.52 -13.83 4.27
N PRO A 120 -6.62 -13.36 4.90
CA PRO A 120 -7.93 -13.40 4.30
C PRO A 120 -8.03 -12.43 3.11
N PHE A 121 -8.55 -12.93 1.99
CA PHE A 121 -8.96 -12.10 0.86
C PHE A 121 -10.46 -11.80 0.98
N ILE A 122 -10.82 -10.54 1.19
CA ILE A 122 -12.20 -10.08 1.22
C ILE A 122 -12.66 -9.67 -0.19
N GLU A 123 -13.93 -9.87 -0.49
CA GLU A 123 -14.48 -9.59 -1.82
C GLU A 123 -14.85 -8.11 -2.00
N GLN A 124 -15.32 -7.47 -0.94
CA GLN A 124 -15.82 -6.09 -0.98
C GLN A 124 -15.75 -5.44 0.40
N ILE A 125 -15.75 -4.10 0.39
CA ILE A 125 -16.02 -3.26 1.55
C ILE A 125 -17.40 -2.62 1.36
N GLN A 126 -18.19 -2.53 2.42
CA GLN A 126 -19.57 -2.01 2.35
C GLN A 126 -19.58 -0.49 2.42
N ASP A 127 -19.19 0.06 3.56
CA ASP A 127 -19.15 1.50 3.82
C ASP A 127 -18.01 1.85 4.78
N ALA A 128 -17.75 3.15 4.93
CA ALA A 128 -16.67 3.66 5.76
C ALA A 128 -16.83 3.30 7.24
N SER A 129 -18.05 3.25 7.76
CA SER A 129 -18.29 2.93 9.18
C SER A 129 -17.93 1.48 9.53
N THR A 130 -18.18 0.57 8.59
CA THR A 130 -17.81 -0.84 8.69
C THR A 130 -16.29 -0.99 8.64
N VAL A 131 -15.62 -0.26 7.73
CA VAL A 131 -14.16 -0.24 7.64
C VAL A 131 -13.53 0.33 8.92
N ASP A 132 -14.03 1.47 9.41
CA ASP A 132 -13.55 2.14 10.61
C ASP A 132 -13.66 1.27 11.88
N THR A 133 -14.68 0.42 11.93
CA THR A 133 -14.88 -0.52 13.05
C THR A 133 -13.98 -1.75 12.93
N ALA A 134 -13.80 -2.27 11.72
CA ALA A 134 -13.10 -3.52 11.45
C ALA A 134 -11.57 -3.38 11.42
N TYR A 135 -11.06 -2.21 11.06
CA TYR A 135 -9.63 -2.00 10.80
C TYR A 135 -9.06 -0.80 11.54
N ASP A 136 -7.83 -0.96 11.99
CA ASP A 136 -7.09 0.07 12.72
C ASP A 136 -6.24 0.93 11.77
N LEU A 137 -5.87 0.37 10.61
CA LEU A 137 -5.08 1.00 9.55
C LEU A 137 -5.57 0.54 8.16
N ILE A 138 -5.47 1.42 7.17
CA ILE A 138 -5.70 1.09 5.76
C ILE A 138 -4.38 1.30 5.00
N LEU A 139 -3.99 0.33 4.17
CA LEU A 139 -2.90 0.43 3.22
C LEU A 139 -3.49 0.56 1.81
N ASP A 140 -3.33 1.74 1.21
CA ASP A 140 -3.71 2.07 -0.15
C ASP A 140 -2.57 1.73 -1.12
N GLY A 141 -2.70 0.59 -1.81
CA GLY A 141 -1.85 0.19 -2.93
C GLY A 141 -2.63 0.11 -4.25
N ILE A 142 -3.60 0.99 -4.47
CA ILE A 142 -4.46 0.91 -5.66
C ILE A 142 -3.72 1.45 -6.89
N PHE A 143 -3.29 2.71 -6.88
CA PHE A 143 -2.68 3.37 -8.03
C PHE A 143 -1.43 4.14 -7.60
N GLY A 144 -0.29 3.86 -8.26
CA GLY A 144 0.96 4.60 -8.09
C GLY A 144 1.19 5.63 -9.20
N PHE A 145 2.41 6.13 -9.31
CA PHE A 145 2.83 7.21 -10.21
C PHE A 145 2.56 6.93 -11.69
N SER A 146 2.51 5.67 -12.12
CA SER A 146 2.24 5.32 -13.52
C SER A 146 0.76 5.41 -13.91
N PHE A 147 -0.15 5.63 -12.95
CA PHE A 147 -1.56 5.78 -13.25
C PHE A 147 -1.85 7.09 -14.00
N SER A 148 -2.71 7.00 -15.00
CA SER A 148 -3.16 8.14 -15.79
C SER A 148 -4.64 7.99 -16.16
N GLY A 149 -5.38 9.10 -16.19
CA GLY A 149 -6.78 9.14 -16.57
C GLY A 149 -7.74 8.98 -15.38
N SER A 150 -9.01 8.71 -15.68
CA SER A 150 -10.07 8.65 -14.67
C SER A 150 -10.14 7.31 -13.96
N ILE A 151 -10.37 7.32 -12.64
CA ILE A 151 -10.65 6.11 -11.87
C ILE A 151 -11.98 5.49 -12.34
N ARG A 152 -11.94 4.20 -12.69
CA ARG A 152 -13.11 3.43 -13.19
C ARG A 152 -13.55 2.37 -12.19
N PRO A 153 -14.78 1.85 -12.30
CA PRO A 153 -15.23 0.69 -11.52
C PRO A 153 -14.28 -0.52 -11.64
N PRO A 154 -14.10 -1.29 -10.54
CA PRO A 154 -14.73 -1.09 -9.22
C PRO A 154 -14.01 -0.06 -8.32
N PHE A 155 -12.86 0.48 -8.75
CA PHE A 155 -11.99 1.30 -7.89
C PHE A 155 -12.57 2.67 -7.54
N ASN A 156 -13.46 3.25 -8.36
CA ASN A 156 -14.10 4.53 -8.04
C ASN A 156 -14.97 4.42 -6.77
N LEU A 157 -15.65 3.29 -6.57
CA LEU A 157 -16.43 3.02 -5.38
C LEU A 157 -15.53 2.77 -4.18
N VAL A 158 -14.47 1.97 -4.36
CA VAL A 158 -13.50 1.69 -3.29
C VAL A 158 -12.85 2.99 -2.79
N VAL A 159 -12.29 3.79 -3.69
CA VAL A 159 -11.67 5.08 -3.32
C VAL A 159 -12.69 6.02 -2.68
N GLY A 160 -13.93 6.08 -3.20
CA GLY A 160 -15.00 6.87 -2.61
C GLY A 160 -15.34 6.47 -1.17
N THR A 161 -15.33 5.17 -0.86
CA THR A 161 -15.48 4.66 0.51
C THR A 161 -14.29 5.01 1.39
N LEU A 162 -13.06 4.83 0.89
CA LEU A 162 -11.84 5.14 1.64
C LEU A 162 -11.76 6.63 2.04
N GLN A 163 -12.16 7.54 1.15
CA GLN A 163 -12.19 8.98 1.42
C GLN A 163 -13.14 9.38 2.56
N GLN A 164 -14.07 8.52 2.94
CA GLN A 164 -15.03 8.76 4.03
C GLN A 164 -14.59 8.10 5.35
N CYS A 165 -13.54 7.28 5.33
CA CYS A 165 -13.02 6.59 6.51
C CYS A 165 -12.34 7.58 7.46
N ARG A 166 -12.44 7.29 8.76
CA ARG A 166 -11.70 7.95 9.84
C ARG A 166 -10.46 7.16 10.22
N THR A 167 -10.41 5.88 9.88
CA THR A 167 -9.21 5.05 10.01
C THR A 167 -8.08 5.62 9.16
N PRO A 168 -6.85 5.75 9.72
CA PRO A 168 -5.72 6.30 8.99
C PRO A 168 -5.40 5.48 7.74
N ILE A 169 -5.00 6.17 6.68
CA ILE A 169 -4.65 5.60 5.38
C ILE A 169 -3.16 5.88 5.13
N VAL A 170 -2.40 4.82 4.88
CA VAL A 170 -1.03 4.87 4.38
C VAL A 170 -1.07 4.55 2.89
N SER A 171 -0.55 5.43 2.06
CA SER A 171 -0.50 5.21 0.60
C SER A 171 0.88 4.80 0.17
N ILE A 172 0.95 3.76 -0.66
CA ILE A 172 2.19 3.34 -1.34
C ILE A 172 2.42 4.29 -2.51
N ASP A 173 3.63 4.86 -2.58
CA ASP A 173 4.08 5.78 -3.62
C ASP A 173 3.26 7.10 -3.67
N ILE A 174 2.00 7.07 -4.13
CA ILE A 174 1.13 8.25 -4.22
C ILE A 174 -0.29 7.89 -3.74
N PRO A 175 -1.00 8.80 -3.03
CA PRO A 175 -2.40 8.60 -2.68
C PRO A 175 -3.28 8.36 -3.90
N SER A 176 -3.99 7.23 -3.91
CA SER A 176 -4.81 6.84 -5.04
C SER A 176 -5.93 7.86 -5.30
N GLY A 177 -5.96 8.39 -6.52
CA GLY A 177 -6.89 9.44 -6.94
C GLY A 177 -6.33 10.86 -6.88
N TRP A 178 -5.10 11.03 -6.42
CA TRP A 178 -4.37 12.30 -6.59
C TRP A 178 -3.76 12.40 -7.98
N HIS A 179 -3.66 13.62 -8.49
CA HIS A 179 -2.85 13.88 -9.66
C HIS A 179 -1.38 13.84 -9.26
N VAL A 180 -0.55 13.08 -9.98
CA VAL A 180 0.86 12.82 -9.64
C VAL A 180 1.64 14.10 -9.32
N GLU A 181 1.46 15.15 -10.13
CA GLU A 181 2.20 16.41 -9.97
C GLU A 181 1.40 17.55 -9.30
N ASN A 182 0.07 17.50 -9.34
CA ASN A 182 -0.79 18.60 -8.89
C ASN A 182 -1.46 18.30 -7.53
N GLY A 183 -1.23 17.10 -6.98
CA GLY A 183 -1.83 16.63 -5.74
C GLY A 183 -3.33 16.34 -5.86
N GLY A 184 -4.00 16.29 -4.72
CA GLY A 184 -5.45 16.14 -4.62
C GLY A 184 -6.06 17.05 -3.55
N PHE A 185 -7.37 17.24 -3.61
CA PHE A 185 -8.13 17.99 -2.61
C PHE A 185 -8.71 17.01 -1.57
N ALA A 186 -7.94 16.59 -0.57
CA ALA A 186 -8.53 15.88 0.59
C ALA A 186 -7.70 16.01 1.88
N ILE A 187 -8.45 16.13 2.96
CA ILE A 187 -8.08 16.47 4.35
C ILE A 187 -7.94 15.14 5.11
N ASN A 188 -6.86 14.96 5.88
CA ASN A 188 -6.50 13.77 6.70
C ASN A 188 -5.61 12.67 6.07
N LEU A 189 -4.73 12.99 5.11
CA LEU A 189 -3.67 12.07 4.68
C LEU A 189 -2.37 12.32 5.47
N ILE A 190 -1.87 11.31 6.17
CA ILE A 190 -0.50 11.29 6.72
C ILE A 190 0.25 10.07 6.19
N GLU A 191 1.41 10.41 5.61
CA GLU A 191 2.57 9.62 5.21
C GLU A 191 2.52 8.74 3.94
N PHE A 192 3.34 9.20 2.98
CA PHE A 192 3.81 8.47 1.80
C PHE A 192 4.77 7.37 2.26
N ALA A 193 4.47 6.11 1.94
CA ALA A 193 5.44 5.05 2.06
C ALA A 193 6.16 4.91 0.71
N LEU A 194 7.39 5.45 0.70
CA LEU A 194 8.49 5.35 -0.28
C LEU A 194 8.14 5.15 -1.76
#